data_AF-A0A256YN44-F1
#
_entry.id   AF-A0A256YN44-F1
#
_cell.length_a   1.000
_cell.length_b   1.000
_cell.length_c   1.000
_cell.angle_alpha   90.00
_cell.angle_beta   90.00
_cell.angle_gamma   90.00
#
_symmetry.space_group_name_H-M   'P 1'
#
loop_
_entity.id
_entity.type
_entity.pdbx_description
1 polymer ?
#
loop_
_entity_poly.entity_id
_entity_poly.type
_entity_poly.pdbx_seq_one_letter_code
_entity_poly.pdbx_strand_id
1 'polypeptide(L)'
;MKCERCGQDFPASELRVDRKGNRLLCEACYNLVKTGMLVPEKTKAEAKKPLAEKKLALSTKERLEKLGQRKQRYECTNCGYKFTSVKNYRGKCPYCGEDTVIPYVEDVPVKEIDEMV
;
A
#
# COMPACT_ATOMS: atom_id res chain seq x y z
N MET A 1 0.96 8.06 -26.79
CA MET A 1 1.60 9.34 -26.40
C MET A 1 2.67 9.00 -25.38
N LYS A 2 3.80 9.72 -25.36
CA LYS A 2 4.91 9.35 -24.47
C LYS A 2 4.97 10.22 -23.21
N CYS A 3 5.32 9.62 -22.09
CA CYS A 3 5.66 10.34 -20.87
C CYS A 3 7.01 11.05 -21.06
N GLU A 4 7.07 12.35 -20.77
CA GLU A 4 8.29 13.15 -20.95
C GLU A 4 9.36 12.89 -19.90
N ARG A 5 9.02 12.19 -18.82
CA ARG A 5 9.96 11.84 -17.75
C ARG A 5 10.57 10.46 -17.91
N CYS A 6 9.75 9.42 -18.11
CA CYS A 6 10.26 8.05 -18.28
C CYS A 6 10.41 7.63 -19.74
N GLY A 7 9.87 8.40 -20.70
CA GLY A 7 9.95 8.11 -22.13
C GLY A 7 9.09 6.94 -22.61
N GLN A 8 8.33 6.28 -21.74
CA GLN A 8 7.44 5.18 -22.11
C GLN A 8 6.15 5.68 -22.78
N ASP A 9 5.63 4.87 -23.70
CA ASP A 9 4.34 5.09 -24.37
C ASP A 9 3.17 4.67 -23.48
N PHE A 10 2.19 5.57 -23.37
CA PHE A 10 0.94 5.37 -22.66
C PHE A 10 -0.24 5.87 -23.51
N PRO A 11 -1.45 5.35 -23.28
CA PRO A 11 -2.66 5.95 -23.83
C PRO A 11 -2.90 7.34 -23.20
N ALA A 12 -3.59 8.21 -23.94
CA ALA A 12 -3.88 9.58 -23.51
C ALA A 12 -4.55 9.66 -22.13
N SER A 13 -5.40 8.68 -21.81
CA SER A 13 -6.16 8.59 -20.55
C SER A 13 -5.27 8.36 -19.30
N GLU A 14 -4.08 7.79 -19.48
CA GLU A 14 -3.14 7.47 -18.39
C GLU A 14 -2.06 8.54 -18.18
N LEU A 15 -2.05 9.57 -19.04
CA LEU A 15 -1.13 10.70 -18.93
C LEU A 15 -1.79 11.85 -18.16
N ARG A 16 -1.01 12.44 -17.27
CA ARG A 16 -1.37 13.59 -16.45
C ARG A 16 -0.46 14.75 -16.78
N VAL A 17 -1.02 15.95 -16.78
CA VAL A 17 -0.24 17.18 -16.96
C VAL A 17 0.41 17.55 -15.64
N ASP A 18 1.69 17.90 -15.67
CA ASP A 18 2.43 18.41 -14.51
C ASP A 18 1.77 19.68 -13.92
N ARG A 19 2.08 20.00 -12.65
CA ARG A 19 1.56 21.22 -11.99
C ARG A 19 1.88 22.52 -12.74
N LYS A 20 2.96 22.55 -13.52
CA LYS A 20 3.32 23.70 -14.36
C LYS A 20 2.59 23.75 -15.70
N GLY A 21 1.75 22.78 -16.03
CA GLY A 21 0.98 22.74 -17.28
C GLY A 21 1.76 22.29 -18.51
N ASN A 22 3.09 22.11 -18.40
CA ASN A 22 3.98 22.05 -19.56
C ASN A 22 4.54 20.67 -19.88
N ARG A 23 4.19 19.63 -19.10
CA ARG A 23 4.73 18.27 -19.30
C ARG A 23 3.67 17.20 -19.15
N LEU A 24 3.68 16.20 -20.04
CA LEU A 24 2.85 14.99 -19.96
C LEU A 24 3.61 13.89 -19.22
N LEU A 25 3.07 13.48 -18.07
CA LEU A 25 3.66 12.50 -17.17
C LEU A 25 2.72 11.32 -16.99
N CYS A 26 3.24 10.09 -16.97
CA CYS A 26 2.45 8.95 -16.53
C CYS A 26 2.11 9.08 -15.04
N GLU A 27 1.09 8.35 -14.60
CA GLU A 27 0.62 8.39 -13.20
C GLU A 27 1.75 8.16 -12.17
N ALA A 28 2.65 7.22 -12.43
CA ALA A 28 3.81 6.98 -11.58
C ALA A 28 4.74 8.19 -11.51
N CYS A 29 5.06 8.79 -12.66
CA CYS A 29 5.93 9.97 -12.73
C CYS A 29 5.27 11.20 -12.12
N TYR A 30 3.96 11.36 -12.27
CA TYR A 30 3.17 12.43 -11.69
C TYR A 30 3.15 12.35 -10.15
N ASN A 31 2.90 11.16 -9.59
CA ASN A 31 2.90 10.95 -8.15
C ASN A 31 4.27 11.22 -7.52
N LEU A 32 5.37 10.86 -8.21
CA LEU A 32 6.73 11.18 -7.77
C LEU A 32 7.00 12.70 -7.69
N VAL A 33 6.50 13.50 -8.64
CA VAL A 33 6.61 14.96 -8.56
C VAL A 33 5.71 15.52 -7.46
N LYS A 34 4.48 14.99 -7.32
CA LYS A 34 3.50 15.42 -6.32
C LYS A 34 4.00 15.24 -4.89
N THR A 35 4.74 14.16 -4.60
CA THR A 35 5.24 13.85 -3.25
C THR A 35 6.57 14.52 -2.92
N GLY A 36 7.16 15.31 -3.82
CA GLY A 36 8.43 16.01 -3.57
C GLY A 36 9.64 15.08 -3.43
N MET A 37 9.50 13.79 -3.72
CA MET A 37 10.62 12.85 -3.74
C MET A 37 11.43 13.02 -5.03
N LEU A 38 12.49 13.83 -4.94
CA LEU A 38 13.55 13.92 -5.94
C LEU A 38 14.31 12.59 -5.98
N VAL A 39 13.86 11.65 -6.82
CA VAL A 39 14.70 10.52 -7.22
C VAL A 39 15.52 10.96 -8.43
N PRO A 40 16.86 10.77 -8.43
CA PRO A 40 17.73 11.25 -9.50
C PRO A 40 17.34 10.65 -10.85
N GLU A 41 17.48 11.48 -11.88
CA GLU A 41 17.23 11.19 -13.29
C GLU A 41 17.98 9.93 -13.70
N LYS A 42 17.27 8.83 -13.95
CA LYS A 42 17.86 7.67 -14.60
C LYS A 42 17.95 7.97 -16.09
N THR A 43 19.19 8.30 -16.47
CA THR A 43 19.75 8.15 -17.80
C THR A 43 19.19 6.92 -18.50
N LYS A 44 18.69 7.15 -19.72
CA LYS A 44 18.35 6.11 -20.69
C LYS A 44 19.61 5.29 -21.00
N ALA A 45 19.57 3.98 -20.84
CA ALA A 45 20.17 3.00 -21.74
C ALA A 45 19.99 1.59 -21.16
N GLU A 46 19.24 0.76 -21.90
CA GLU A 46 19.52 -0.67 -22.15
C GLU A 46 19.49 -1.63 -20.94
N ALA A 47 19.06 -2.89 -20.99
CA ALA A 47 18.56 -3.78 -22.01
C ALA A 47 18.08 -5.05 -21.26
N LYS A 48 17.21 -5.84 -21.90
CA LYS A 48 17.06 -7.31 -21.75
C LYS A 48 16.71 -7.87 -20.34
N LYS A 49 15.53 -8.51 -20.25
CA LYS A 49 15.30 -9.69 -19.37
C LYS A 49 16.34 -10.79 -19.73
N PRO A 50 16.67 -11.81 -18.90
CA PRO A 50 16.12 -12.25 -17.61
C PRO A 50 17.22 -12.58 -16.54
N LEU A 51 16.83 -13.21 -15.42
CA LEU A 51 17.68 -13.78 -14.35
C LEU A 51 18.45 -12.79 -13.44
N ALA A 52 17.78 -12.39 -12.36
CA ALA A 52 18.44 -12.19 -11.07
C ALA A 52 17.48 -12.62 -9.96
N GLU A 53 17.04 -13.87 -10.04
CA GLU A 53 16.80 -14.65 -8.83
C GLU A 53 18.09 -14.72 -8.02
N LYS A 54 17.96 -14.75 -6.68
CA LYS A 54 19.01 -14.77 -5.66
C LYS A 54 19.66 -13.41 -5.38
N LYS A 55 19.00 -12.65 -4.48
CA LYS A 55 19.61 -12.07 -3.25
C LYS A 55 18.74 -11.04 -2.49
N LEU A 56 17.44 -10.92 -2.79
CA LEU A 56 16.53 -10.03 -2.04
C LEU A 56 15.30 -10.73 -1.43
N ALA A 57 15.32 -12.06 -1.30
CA ALA A 57 14.20 -12.81 -0.73
C ALA A 57 14.27 -13.01 0.80
N LEU A 58 15.37 -12.65 1.48
CA LEU A 58 15.50 -12.90 2.92
C LEU A 58 15.08 -11.73 3.83
N SER A 59 14.90 -10.51 3.32
CA SER A 59 14.63 -9.34 4.20
C SER A 59 13.16 -8.89 4.22
N THR A 60 12.29 -9.47 3.40
CA THR A 60 10.89 -9.02 3.27
C THR A 60 9.93 -9.79 4.18
N LYS A 61 10.22 -11.06 4.51
CA LYS A 61 9.36 -11.85 5.42
C LYS A 61 9.49 -11.38 6.88
N GLU A 62 10.70 -11.23 7.42
CA GLU A 62 10.89 -10.71 8.79
C GLU A 62 10.34 -9.29 8.99
N ARG A 63 10.36 -8.45 7.95
CA ARG A 63 9.83 -7.09 8.02
C ARG A 63 8.31 -7.03 7.92
N LEU A 64 7.68 -7.98 7.21
CA LEU A 64 6.22 -8.15 7.22
C LEU A 64 5.72 -8.75 8.55
N GLU A 65 6.46 -9.69 9.14
CA GLU A 65 6.07 -10.35 10.39
C GLU A 65 6.13 -9.39 11.59
N LYS A 66 7.06 -8.41 11.59
CA LYS A 66 7.08 -7.33 12.61
C LYS A 66 5.99 -6.26 12.43
N LEU A 67 5.38 -6.16 11.24
CA LEU A 67 4.27 -5.22 10.96
C LEU A 67 2.89 -5.88 11.11
N GLY A 68 2.79 -7.21 10.99
CA GLY A 68 1.54 -7.96 11.11
C GLY A 68 0.97 -8.04 12.53
N GLN A 69 1.80 -7.94 13.57
CA GLN A 69 1.40 -8.20 14.96
C GLN A 69 0.80 -7.00 15.71
N ARG A 70 0.65 -5.83 15.08
CA ARG A 70 0.27 -4.59 15.78
C ARG A 70 -1.13 -4.09 15.49
N LYS A 71 -1.92 -4.79 14.68
CA LYS A 71 -3.27 -4.35 14.29
C LYS A 71 -4.34 -5.21 14.98
N GLN A 72 -5.34 -4.55 15.57
CA GLN A 72 -6.46 -5.16 16.26
C GLN A 72 -7.77 -4.63 15.66
N ARG A 73 -8.78 -5.49 15.56
CA ARG A 73 -10.11 -5.11 15.09
C ARG A 73 -10.91 -4.51 16.25
N TYR A 74 -11.64 -3.45 15.94
CA TYR A 74 -12.43 -2.66 16.86
C TYR A 74 -13.82 -2.44 16.28
N GLU A 75 -14.83 -2.47 17.13
CA GLU A 75 -16.21 -2.17 16.83
C GLU A 75 -16.69 -1.07 17.76
N CYS A 76 -17.41 -0.10 17.22
CA CYS A 76 -18.10 0.89 18.05
C CYS A 76 -19.45 0.36 18.51
N THR A 77 -19.74 0.35 19.81
CA THR A 77 -21.02 -0.13 20.35
C THR A 77 -22.17 0.85 20.14
N ASN A 78 -21.89 2.12 19.85
CA ASN A 78 -22.94 3.11 19.58
C ASN A 78 -23.43 3.05 18.12
N CYS A 79 -22.53 2.92 17.15
CA CYS A 79 -22.89 2.93 15.71
C CYS A 79 -22.66 1.60 14.98
N GLY A 80 -22.06 0.61 15.63
CA GLY A 80 -21.72 -0.69 15.01
C GLY A 80 -20.56 -0.64 14.01
N TYR A 81 -19.87 0.49 13.86
CA TYR A 81 -18.81 0.63 12.86
C TYR A 81 -17.58 -0.21 13.21
N LYS A 82 -17.18 -1.08 12.28
CA LYS A 82 -16.05 -2.00 12.40
C LYS A 82 -14.81 -1.44 11.70
N PHE A 83 -13.70 -1.33 12.41
CA PHE A 83 -12.44 -0.83 11.85
C PHE A 83 -11.23 -1.55 12.43
N THR A 84 -10.08 -1.44 11.76
CA THR A 84 -8.82 -2.03 12.22
C THR A 84 -7.86 -0.91 12.59
N SER A 85 -7.35 -0.94 13.81
CA SER A 85 -6.43 0.08 14.32
C SER A 85 -5.24 -0.57 15.04
N VAL A 86 -4.33 0.24 15.56
CA VAL A 86 -3.21 -0.25 16.37
C VAL A 86 -3.72 -0.93 17.65
N LYS A 87 -3.01 -1.95 18.12
CA LYS A 87 -3.28 -2.62 19.39
C LYS A 87 -3.30 -1.58 20.53
N ASN A 88 -4.31 -1.66 21.41
CA ASN A 88 -4.59 -0.66 22.45
C ASN A 88 -4.96 0.73 21.90
N TYR A 89 -5.76 0.79 20.83
CA TYR A 89 -6.35 2.04 20.36
C TYR A 89 -7.15 2.73 21.48
N ARG A 90 -6.75 3.95 21.84
CA ARG A 90 -7.40 4.82 22.84
C ARG A 90 -7.92 6.09 22.16
N GLY A 91 -8.82 5.92 21.21
CA GLY A 91 -9.40 7.02 20.45
C GLY A 91 -10.88 6.82 20.20
N LYS A 92 -11.50 7.89 19.72
CA LYS A 92 -12.91 7.95 19.40
C LYS A 92 -13.24 7.18 18.12
N CYS A 93 -14.46 6.68 18.02
CA CYS A 93 -14.96 6.07 16.80
C CYS A 93 -14.79 7.05 15.63
N PRO A 94 -14.16 6.66 14.51
CA PRO A 94 -13.98 7.54 13.35
C PRO A 94 -15.29 7.89 12.63
N TYR A 95 -16.39 7.20 12.96
CA TYR A 95 -17.69 7.41 12.33
C TYR A 95 -18.60 8.32 13.16
N CYS A 96 -18.80 8.00 14.45
CA CYS A 96 -19.70 8.77 15.32
C CYS A 96 -18.98 9.68 16.33
N GLY A 97 -17.65 9.59 16.47
CA GLY A 97 -16.87 10.43 17.38
C GLY A 97 -16.98 10.05 18.87
N GLU A 98 -17.60 8.92 19.18
CA GLU A 98 -17.82 8.45 20.56
C GLU A 98 -16.70 7.53 21.03
N ASP A 99 -16.40 7.53 22.34
CA ASP A 99 -15.34 6.69 22.93
C ASP A 99 -15.80 5.25 23.20
N THR A 100 -16.95 4.87 22.64
CA THR A 100 -17.60 3.57 22.82
C THR A 100 -17.03 2.52 21.86
N VAL A 101 -15.71 2.41 21.79
CA VAL A 101 -15.01 1.49 20.90
C VAL A 101 -14.46 0.30 21.68
N ILE A 102 -14.87 -0.91 21.32
CA ILE A 102 -14.42 -2.15 21.95
C ILE A 102 -13.67 -3.03 20.93
N PRO A 103 -12.59 -3.72 21.35
CA PRO A 103 -11.97 -4.71 20.51
C PRO A 103 -12.84 -5.96 20.38
N TYR A 104 -12.90 -6.54 19.18
CA TYR A 104 -13.46 -7.88 18.97
C TYR A 104 -12.46 -8.74 18.22
N VAL A 105 -12.43 -10.03 18.55
CA VAL A 105 -11.71 -11.04 17.80
C VAL A 105 -12.79 -11.84 17.09
N GLU A 106 -12.79 -11.83 15.76
CA GLU A 106 -13.49 -12.88 15.03
C GLU A 106 -12.64 -14.13 15.19
N ASP A 107 -13.04 -15.01 16.10
CA ASP A 107 -12.51 -16.37 16.16
C ASP A 107 -12.78 -17.01 14.80
N VAL A 108 -11.77 -16.98 13.93
CA VAL A 108 -11.78 -17.76 12.70
C VAL A 108 -11.64 -19.21 13.16
N PRO A 109 -12.64 -20.09 12.99
CA PRO A 109 -12.44 -21.49 13.27
C PRO A 109 -11.32 -21.97 12.36
N VAL A 110 -10.17 -22.28 12.96
CA VAL A 110 -9.10 -23.01 12.29
C VAL A 110 -9.76 -24.33 11.92
N LYS A 111 -10.11 -24.49 10.64
CA LYS A 111 -10.44 -25.80 10.11
C LYS A 111 -9.18 -26.63 10.33
N GLU A 112 -9.24 -27.46 11.37
CA GLU A 112 -8.37 -28.60 11.55
C GLU A 112 -8.29 -29.29 10.20
N ILE A 113 -7.11 -29.20 9.58
CA ILE A 113 -6.75 -30.05 8.46
C ILE A 113 -6.63 -31.43 9.06
N ASP A 114 -7.75 -32.14 9.00
CA ASP A 114 -7.91 -33.55 9.34
C ASP A 114 -6.79 -34.33 8.66
N GLU A 115 -5.91 -34.84 9.52
CA GLU A 115 -4.99 -35.91 9.22
C GLU A 115 -5.82 -37.13 8.85
N MET A 116 -5.88 -37.52 7.57
CA MET A 116 -6.00 -38.93 7.15
C MET A 116 -6.08 -39.12 5.61
N VAL A 117 -5.30 -40.13 5.18
CA VAL A 117 -5.29 -40.92 3.92
C VAL A 117 -4.14 -40.62 2.95
#